data_AF-A0A3B0VF75-F1
#
_entry.id   AF-A0A3B0VF75-F1
#
_cell.length_a   1.000
_cell.length_b   1.000
_cell.length_c   1.000
_cell.angle_alpha   90.00
_cell.angle_beta   90.00
_cell.angle_gamma   90.00
#
_symmetry.space_group_name_H-M   'P 1'
#
loop_
_entity.id
_entity.type
_entity.pdbx_description
1 polymer ?
#
loop_
_entity_poly.entity_id
_entity_poly.type
_entity_poly.pdbx_seq_one_letter_code
_entity_poly.pdbx_strand_id
1 'polypeptide(L)'
;MDRPEKLILLSDDSYLKVSRSTVFVGIGIMAFVMGIARIQTNVTLADLMLPIAALSTFWLFWTTLHIISELIHKFSTKRAINRLFEGKIWHRWQFHPDEWQGIVKTEYQMMSPKRGVNAYIGAVYSSIAGFVISAILVGVGKFVIKDEQAMPAILITAGAVLLLLLGVGLIQPIQKRYQAQKYRRKALQTLTPRVWFGAEGVYHEIFGFTSLKKLKGVSDHTRKLKTIKFTIEVTSFLGGAKSYSKLTHYVPVSFSVPTGHEQQASQLVRRYRQEQLSD
;
A
#
# COMPACT_ATOMS: atom_id res chain seq x y z
N MET A 1 -25.06 -15.97 17.42
CA MET A 1 -23.70 -15.38 17.62
C MET A 1 -23.34 -14.75 16.30
N ASP A 2 -23.56 -13.45 16.18
CA ASP A 2 -23.98 -12.94 14.87
C ASP A 2 -22.77 -12.42 14.09
N ARG A 3 -22.34 -13.26 13.15
CA ARG A 3 -21.51 -12.87 12.00
C ARG A 3 -22.12 -11.59 11.38
N PRO A 4 -21.32 -10.58 11.03
CA PRO A 4 -21.84 -9.39 10.40
C PRO A 4 -22.48 -9.72 9.05
N GLU A 5 -23.64 -9.13 8.77
CA GLU A 5 -24.41 -9.33 7.53
C GLU A 5 -23.61 -8.95 6.29
N LYS A 6 -22.77 -7.93 6.40
CA LYS A 6 -21.89 -7.46 5.32
C LYS A 6 -20.43 -7.67 5.69
N LEU A 7 -19.76 -8.57 4.97
CA LEU A 7 -18.32 -8.80 5.12
C LEU A 7 -17.49 -7.82 4.28
N ILE A 8 -16.51 -7.19 4.92
CA ILE A 8 -15.50 -6.39 4.25
C ILE A 8 -14.33 -7.30 3.87
N LEU A 9 -14.27 -7.66 2.59
CA LEU A 9 -13.30 -8.62 2.04
C LEU A 9 -11.95 -7.97 1.68
N LEU A 10 -11.92 -6.65 1.48
CA LEU A 10 -10.75 -5.91 1.05
C LEU A 10 -10.72 -4.54 1.74
N SER A 11 -9.53 -4.12 2.18
CA SER A 11 -9.24 -2.70 2.32
C SER A 11 -9.25 -2.07 0.92
N ASP A 12 -10.09 -1.06 0.72
CA ASP A 12 -10.27 -0.33 -0.55
C ASP A 12 -8.97 0.31 -1.10
N ASP A 13 -7.85 0.20 -0.40
CA ASP A 13 -6.56 0.76 -0.79
C ASP A 13 -5.76 -0.13 -1.76
N SER A 14 -6.10 -1.41 -1.86
CA SER A 14 -5.45 -2.35 -2.81
C SER A 14 -5.79 -1.98 -4.26
N TYR A 15 -7.08 -1.77 -4.53
CA TYR A 15 -7.63 -1.40 -5.84
C TYR A 15 -7.10 -0.06 -6.36
N LEU A 16 -6.91 0.91 -5.46
CA LEU A 16 -6.38 2.24 -5.78
C LEU A 16 -4.87 2.23 -6.05
N LYS A 17 -4.11 1.28 -5.48
CA LYS A 17 -2.68 1.13 -5.79
C LYS A 17 -2.48 0.51 -7.18
N VAL A 18 -3.31 -0.46 -7.55
CA VAL A 18 -3.28 -1.13 -8.86
C VAL A 18 -3.69 -0.19 -10.00
N SER A 19 -4.74 0.63 -9.83
CA SER A 19 -5.14 1.59 -10.86
C SER A 19 -4.13 2.73 -11.07
N ARG A 20 -3.38 3.09 -10.02
CA ARG A 20 -2.36 4.15 -10.12
C ARG A 20 -1.08 3.69 -10.80
N SER A 21 -0.57 2.50 -10.45
CA SER A 21 0.64 1.95 -11.11
C SER A 21 0.41 1.74 -12.61
N THR A 22 -0.77 1.28 -13.00
CA THR A 22 -1.13 1.03 -14.41
C THR A 22 -1.25 2.31 -15.24
N VAL A 23 -1.77 3.41 -14.66
CA VAL A 23 -1.83 4.71 -15.34
C VAL A 23 -0.43 5.32 -15.54
N PHE A 24 0.45 5.26 -14.54
CA PHE A 24 1.82 5.79 -14.67
C PHE A 24 2.67 4.99 -15.66
N VAL A 25 2.48 3.66 -15.74
CA VAL A 25 3.14 2.83 -16.75
C VAL A 25 2.65 3.20 -18.15
N GLY A 26 1.34 3.43 -18.35
CA GLY A 26 0.79 3.88 -19.63
C GLY A 26 1.35 5.23 -20.09
N ILE A 27 1.47 6.20 -19.17
CA ILE A 27 2.10 7.50 -19.45
C ILE A 27 3.58 7.34 -19.79
N GLY A 28 4.30 6.46 -19.08
CA GLY A 28 5.71 6.15 -19.37
C GLY A 28 5.91 5.53 -20.75
N ILE A 29 5.03 4.62 -21.16
CA ILE A 29 5.03 4.03 -22.50
C ILE A 29 4.81 5.10 -23.58
N MET A 30 3.83 5.99 -23.39
CA MET A 30 3.58 7.09 -24.35
C MET A 30 4.75 8.06 -24.45
N ALA A 31 5.35 8.45 -23.32
CA ALA A 31 6.51 9.33 -23.30
C ALA A 31 7.74 8.69 -23.98
N PHE A 32 7.94 7.38 -23.79
CA PHE A 32 9.02 6.62 -24.44
C PHE A 32 8.83 6.55 -25.96
N VAL A 33 7.61 6.24 -26.42
CA VAL A 33 7.28 6.18 -27.85
C VAL A 33 7.42 7.55 -28.52
N MET A 34 6.95 8.63 -27.87
CA MET A 34 7.17 10.00 -28.36
C MET A 34 8.65 10.40 -28.39
N GLY A 35 9.45 9.89 -27.45
CA GLY A 35 10.90 10.07 -27.43
C GLY A 35 11.57 9.41 -28.65
N ILE A 36 11.28 8.14 -28.91
CA ILE A 36 11.83 7.39 -30.06
C ILE A 36 11.43 8.05 -31.39
N ALA A 37 10.14 8.37 -31.55
CA ALA A 37 9.62 8.99 -32.76
C ALA A 37 10.28 10.36 -33.06
N ARG A 38 10.79 11.05 -32.05
CA ARG A 38 11.46 12.35 -32.20
C ARG A 38 12.97 12.25 -32.48
N ILE A 39 13.61 11.14 -32.09
CA ILE A 39 15.05 10.90 -32.31
C ILE A 39 15.30 10.40 -33.73
N GLN A 40 14.37 9.62 -34.28
CA GLN A 40 14.50 9.10 -35.63
C GLN A 40 13.59 9.88 -36.59
N THR A 41 14.19 10.79 -37.36
CA THR A 41 13.49 11.70 -38.28
C THR A 41 12.78 11.02 -39.46
N ASN A 42 13.09 9.74 -39.72
CA ASN A 42 12.51 8.94 -40.82
C ASN A 42 11.72 7.71 -40.32
N VAL A 43 11.28 7.70 -39.07
CA VAL A 43 10.48 6.59 -38.56
C VAL A 43 9.05 6.69 -39.06
N THR A 44 8.63 5.66 -39.79
CA THR A 44 7.25 5.54 -40.23
C THR A 44 6.37 5.01 -39.09
N LEU A 45 5.07 5.25 -39.16
CA LEU A 45 4.12 4.70 -38.19
C LEU A 45 4.24 3.16 -38.08
N ALA A 46 4.58 2.49 -39.19
CA ALA A 46 4.78 1.04 -39.23
C ALA A 46 5.97 0.57 -38.38
N ASP A 47 7.06 1.34 -38.34
CA ASP A 47 8.25 1.02 -37.54
C ASP A 47 7.98 1.16 -36.02
N LEU A 48 7.04 2.05 -35.65
CA LEU A 48 6.59 2.22 -34.27
C LEU A 48 5.50 1.24 -33.86
N MET A 49 4.77 0.64 -34.81
CA MET A 49 3.67 -0.26 -34.48
C MET A 49 4.13 -1.48 -33.68
N LEU A 50 5.29 -2.06 -34.00
CA LEU A 50 5.77 -3.26 -33.31
C LEU A 50 6.20 -2.97 -31.85
N PRO A 51 7.00 -1.91 -31.55
CA PRO A 51 7.26 -1.49 -30.16
C PRO A 51 5.99 -1.10 -29.40
N ILE A 52 5.05 -0.37 -30.03
CA ILE A 52 3.79 0.03 -29.41
C ILE A 52 2.94 -1.20 -29.08
N ALA A 53 2.82 -2.14 -30.01
CA ALA A 53 2.08 -3.39 -29.82
C ALA A 53 2.72 -4.25 -28.72
N ALA A 54 4.06 -4.34 -28.69
CA ALA A 54 4.79 -5.06 -27.65
C ALA A 54 4.56 -4.44 -26.25
N LEU A 55 4.71 -3.12 -26.13
CA LEU A 55 4.50 -2.41 -24.86
C LEU A 55 3.03 -2.45 -24.40
N SER A 56 2.09 -2.33 -25.34
CA SER A 56 0.65 -2.43 -25.06
C SER A 56 0.25 -3.84 -24.62
N THR A 57 0.78 -4.87 -25.29
CA THR A 57 0.57 -6.28 -24.91
C THR A 57 1.17 -6.57 -23.54
N PHE A 58 2.38 -6.07 -23.26
CA PHE A 58 3.01 -6.20 -21.95
C PHE A 58 2.20 -5.50 -20.85
N TRP A 59 1.67 -4.31 -21.13
CA TRP A 59 0.79 -3.59 -20.20
C TRP A 59 -0.51 -4.35 -19.93
N LEU A 60 -1.17 -4.89 -20.96
CA LEU A 60 -2.37 -5.72 -20.82
C LEU A 60 -2.10 -7.02 -20.03
N PHE A 61 -0.96 -7.66 -20.27
CA PHE A 61 -0.55 -8.81 -19.50
C PHE A 61 -0.36 -8.46 -18.01
N TRP A 62 0.34 -7.35 -17.73
CA TRP A 62 0.59 -6.88 -16.37
C TRP A 62 -0.69 -6.49 -15.63
N THR A 63 -1.62 -5.79 -16.30
CA THR A 63 -2.93 -5.44 -15.71
C THR A 63 -3.74 -6.69 -15.40
N THR A 64 -3.75 -7.67 -16.31
CA THR A 64 -4.45 -8.95 -16.13
C THR A 64 -3.89 -9.74 -14.94
N LEU A 65 -2.57 -9.83 -14.82
CA LEU A 65 -1.90 -10.51 -13.70
C LEU A 65 -2.26 -9.86 -12.36
N HIS A 66 -2.34 -8.52 -12.32
CA HIS A 66 -2.80 -7.80 -11.14
C HIS A 66 -4.25 -8.11 -10.78
N ILE A 67 -5.18 -8.10 -11.76
CA ILE A 67 -6.59 -8.43 -11.53
C ILE A 67 -6.71 -9.85 -10.96
N ILE A 68 -6.00 -10.81 -11.53
CA ILE A 68 -5.99 -12.20 -11.05
C ILE A 68 -5.45 -12.26 -9.61
N SER A 69 -4.34 -11.57 -9.31
CA SER A 69 -3.76 -11.52 -7.96
C SER A 69 -4.75 -10.94 -6.94
N GLU A 70 -5.50 -9.89 -7.30
CA GLU A 70 -6.53 -9.31 -6.43
C GLU A 70 -7.70 -10.26 -6.21
N LEU A 71 -8.16 -10.96 -7.25
CA LEU A 71 -9.21 -11.97 -7.13
C LEU A 71 -8.78 -13.10 -6.20
N ILE A 72 -7.57 -13.65 -6.38
CA ILE A 72 -7.00 -14.67 -5.50
C ILE A 72 -6.96 -14.17 -4.06
N HIS A 73 -6.50 -12.93 -3.85
CA HIS A 73 -6.46 -12.35 -2.51
C HIS A 73 -7.86 -12.22 -1.90
N LYS A 74 -8.86 -11.74 -2.65
CA LYS A 74 -10.26 -11.61 -2.20
C LYS A 74 -10.86 -12.97 -1.82
N PHE A 75 -10.64 -14.00 -2.64
CA PHE A 75 -11.12 -15.35 -2.34
C PHE A 75 -10.42 -15.94 -1.11
N SER A 76 -9.11 -15.73 -0.98
CA SER A 76 -8.34 -16.16 0.20
C SER A 76 -8.84 -15.48 1.48
N THR A 77 -9.04 -14.16 1.45
CA THR A 77 -9.58 -13.40 2.58
C THR A 77 -11.00 -13.84 2.94
N LYS A 78 -11.87 -14.09 1.95
CA LYS A 78 -13.21 -14.64 2.20
C LYS A 78 -13.15 -16.00 2.92
N ARG A 79 -12.27 -16.90 2.46
CA ARG A 79 -12.05 -18.21 3.10
C ARG A 79 -11.52 -18.04 4.53
N ALA A 80 -10.58 -17.14 4.75
CA ALA A 80 -10.02 -16.88 6.08
C ALA A 80 -11.06 -16.31 7.05
N ILE A 81 -11.91 -15.37 6.59
CA ILE A 81 -13.03 -14.85 7.38
C ILE A 81 -14.02 -15.96 7.73
N ASN A 82 -14.40 -16.80 6.75
CA ASN A 82 -15.30 -17.92 7.02
C ASN A 82 -14.71 -18.85 8.08
N ARG A 83 -13.43 -19.24 7.96
CA ARG A 83 -12.74 -20.05 8.97
C ARG A 83 -12.71 -19.41 10.35
N LEU A 84 -12.55 -18.09 10.44
CA LEU A 84 -12.62 -17.37 11.72
C LEU A 84 -13.98 -17.54 12.39
N PHE A 85 -15.07 -17.41 11.63
CA PHE A 85 -16.44 -17.49 12.15
C PHE A 85 -16.97 -18.92 12.30
N GLU A 86 -16.42 -19.88 11.55
CA GLU A 86 -16.65 -21.33 11.74
C GLU A 86 -15.87 -21.87 12.95
N GLY A 87 -14.72 -21.26 13.26
CA GLY A 87 -13.89 -21.62 14.40
C GLY A 87 -14.30 -20.99 15.73
N LYS A 88 -13.50 -21.26 16.77
CA LYS A 88 -13.70 -20.67 18.10
C LYS A 88 -13.24 -19.21 18.11
N ILE A 89 -14.20 -18.29 18.17
CA ILE A 89 -13.93 -16.88 18.45
C ILE A 89 -13.42 -16.78 19.89
N TRP A 90 -12.23 -16.21 20.04
CA TRP A 90 -11.61 -16.05 21.35
C TRP A 90 -12.28 -14.93 22.11
N HIS A 91 -12.36 -13.73 21.52
CA HIS A 91 -12.99 -12.55 22.11
C HIS A 91 -13.72 -11.74 21.04
N ARG A 92 -14.77 -11.02 21.49
CA ARG A 92 -15.50 -10.03 20.68
C ARG A 92 -15.56 -8.73 21.45
N TRP A 93 -15.15 -7.65 20.81
CA TRP A 93 -15.23 -6.29 21.33
C TRP A 93 -16.22 -5.46 20.52
N GLN A 94 -16.88 -4.54 21.20
CA GLN A 94 -17.74 -3.55 20.58
C GLN A 94 -17.39 -2.18 21.18
N PHE A 95 -17.11 -1.21 20.33
CA PHE A 95 -16.76 0.13 20.80
C PHE A 95 -18.00 0.94 21.14
N HIS A 96 -17.92 1.76 22.19
CA HIS A 96 -18.90 2.80 22.46
C HIS A 96 -18.78 3.92 21.40
N PRO A 97 -19.88 4.58 20.99
CA PRO A 97 -19.83 5.62 19.96
C PRO A 97 -18.81 6.72 20.24
N ASP A 98 -18.76 7.24 21.48
CA ASP A 98 -17.88 8.36 21.83
C ASP A 98 -16.39 7.97 21.78
N GLU A 99 -16.08 6.76 22.27
CA GLU A 99 -14.73 6.21 22.21
C GLU A 99 -14.30 5.97 20.76
N TRP A 100 -15.18 5.38 19.96
CA TRP A 100 -14.93 5.16 18.54
C TRP A 100 -14.66 6.47 17.79
N GLN A 101 -15.49 7.49 18.01
CA GLN A 101 -15.27 8.80 17.40
C GLN A 101 -13.93 9.43 17.83
N GLY A 102 -13.53 9.25 19.09
CA GLY A 102 -12.23 9.68 19.61
C GLY A 102 -11.05 8.99 18.90
N ILE A 103 -11.12 7.66 18.73
CA ILE A 103 -10.13 6.86 18.00
C ILE A 103 -10.03 7.34 16.55
N VAL A 104 -11.17 7.44 15.85
CA VAL A 104 -11.22 7.87 14.45
C VAL A 104 -10.65 9.27 14.26
N LYS A 105 -10.97 10.20 15.16
CA LYS A 105 -10.43 11.57 15.13
C LYS A 105 -8.92 11.56 15.32
N THR A 106 -8.42 10.75 16.24
CA THR A 106 -6.98 10.65 16.55
C THR A 106 -6.22 10.02 15.38
N GLU A 107 -6.69 8.89 14.85
CA GLU A 107 -6.07 8.23 13.69
C GLU A 107 -6.13 9.12 12.44
N TYR A 108 -7.25 9.82 12.20
CA TYR A 108 -7.35 10.80 11.12
C TYR A 108 -6.29 11.91 11.25
N GLN A 109 -6.07 12.44 12.46
CA GLN A 109 -5.05 13.47 12.69
C GLN A 109 -3.63 12.94 12.49
N MET A 110 -3.37 11.67 12.79
CA MET A 110 -2.06 11.03 12.53
C MET A 110 -1.83 10.75 11.04
N MET A 111 -2.87 10.34 10.30
CA MET A 111 -2.79 10.05 8.87
C MET A 111 -2.79 11.31 8.00
N SER A 112 -3.53 12.34 8.42
CA SER A 112 -3.61 13.61 7.69
C SER A 112 -2.25 14.29 7.72
N PRO A 113 -1.73 14.77 6.56
CA PRO A 113 -0.49 15.52 6.56
C PRO A 113 -0.61 16.76 7.45
N LYS A 114 0.33 16.92 8.38
CA LYS A 114 0.42 18.08 9.27
C LYS A 114 0.54 19.35 8.43
N ARG A 115 -0.22 20.40 8.75
CA ARG A 115 -0.21 21.67 8.00
C ARG A 115 1.21 22.24 7.88
N GLY A 116 1.47 23.00 6.81
CA GLY A 116 2.76 23.65 6.55
C GLY A 116 3.74 22.80 5.74
N VAL A 117 5.02 23.20 5.74
CA VAL A 117 6.11 22.59 4.94
C VAL A 117 6.26 21.09 5.20
N ASN A 118 5.95 20.64 6.42
CA ASN A 118 6.02 19.22 6.80
C ASN A 118 5.09 18.29 6.00
N ALA A 119 3.98 18.82 5.44
CA ALA A 119 3.13 18.07 4.52
C ALA A 119 3.83 17.74 3.19
N TYR A 120 4.77 18.58 2.78
CA TYR A 120 5.41 18.57 1.47
C TYR A 120 6.86 18.09 1.52
N ILE A 121 7.35 17.61 2.66
CA ILE A 121 8.71 17.05 2.78
C ILE A 121 8.98 15.98 1.72
N GLY A 122 8.01 15.08 1.46
CA GLY A 122 8.13 14.10 0.38
C GLY A 122 8.25 14.73 -1.01
N ALA A 123 7.55 15.85 -1.24
CA ALA A 123 7.68 16.63 -2.47
C ALA A 123 9.07 17.27 -2.60
N VAL A 124 9.59 17.83 -1.51
CA VAL A 124 10.93 18.44 -1.47
C VAL A 124 11.99 17.39 -1.79
N TYR A 125 11.98 16.24 -1.11
CA TYR A 125 12.96 15.17 -1.38
C TYR A 125 12.83 14.61 -2.80
N SER A 126 11.60 14.40 -3.28
CA SER A 126 11.38 13.92 -4.66
C SER A 126 11.86 14.94 -5.69
N SER A 127 11.72 16.24 -5.42
CA SER A 127 12.22 17.32 -6.28
C SER A 127 13.74 17.32 -6.32
N ILE A 128 14.40 17.26 -5.15
CA ILE A 128 15.87 17.22 -5.05
C ILE A 128 16.41 15.99 -5.80
N ALA A 129 15.82 14.82 -5.56
CA ALA A 129 16.21 13.59 -6.25
C ALA A 129 16.03 13.70 -7.78
N GLY A 130 14.93 14.30 -8.22
CA GLY A 130 14.69 14.58 -9.64
C GLY A 130 15.77 15.45 -10.26
N PHE A 131 16.13 16.56 -9.62
CA PHE A 131 17.20 17.43 -10.09
C PHE A 131 18.55 16.73 -10.16
N VAL A 132 18.92 15.97 -9.13
CA VAL A 132 20.18 15.23 -9.08
C VAL A 132 20.25 14.18 -10.20
N ILE A 133 19.21 13.36 -10.36
CA ILE A 133 19.19 12.31 -11.40
C ILE A 133 19.22 12.92 -12.81
N SER A 134 18.45 13.97 -13.06
CA SER A 134 18.46 14.66 -14.36
C SER A 134 19.81 15.30 -14.66
N ALA A 135 20.47 15.92 -13.67
CA ALA A 135 21.81 16.46 -13.84
C ALA A 135 22.85 15.37 -14.15
N ILE A 136 22.76 14.22 -13.49
CA ILE A 136 23.61 13.06 -13.78
C ILE A 136 23.38 12.56 -15.22
N LEU A 137 22.12 12.41 -15.65
CA LEU A 137 21.79 11.98 -17.02
C LEU A 137 22.38 12.91 -18.07
N VAL A 138 22.23 14.23 -17.88
CA VAL A 138 22.82 15.23 -18.78
C VAL A 138 24.35 15.17 -18.75
N GLY A 139 24.95 15.01 -17.57
CA GLY A 139 26.39 14.82 -17.41
C GLY A 139 26.91 13.58 -18.14
N VAL A 140 26.26 12.44 -17.99
CA VAL A 140 26.61 11.18 -18.69
C VAL A 140 26.50 11.36 -20.20
N GLY A 141 25.43 11.99 -20.69
CA GLY A 141 25.28 12.29 -22.12
C GLY A 141 26.41 13.14 -22.66
N LYS A 142 26.77 14.21 -21.94
CA LYS A 142 27.80 15.17 -22.36
C LYS A 142 29.24 14.64 -22.25
N PHE A 143 29.55 13.87 -21.21
CA PHE A 143 30.94 13.50 -20.91
C PHE A 143 31.30 12.04 -21.28
N VAL A 144 30.31 11.13 -21.32
CA VAL A 144 30.54 9.70 -21.56
C VAL A 144 30.14 9.28 -22.96
N ILE A 145 28.90 9.59 -23.38
CA ILE A 145 28.35 9.11 -24.66
C ILE A 145 28.93 9.89 -25.85
N LYS A 146 29.19 11.19 -25.70
CA LYS A 146 29.85 12.08 -26.68
C LYS A 146 29.28 12.08 -28.12
N ASP A 147 28.12 11.45 -28.32
CA ASP A 147 27.37 11.49 -29.56
C ASP A 147 26.41 12.69 -29.55
N GLU A 148 26.65 13.66 -30.44
CA GLU A 148 25.83 14.86 -30.56
C GLU A 148 24.39 14.56 -31.00
N GLN A 149 24.17 13.48 -31.73
CA GLN A 149 22.83 13.07 -32.17
C GLN A 149 22.00 12.48 -31.02
N ALA A 150 22.67 11.93 -29.99
CA ALA A 150 22.02 11.40 -28.80
C ALA A 150 21.66 12.48 -27.76
N MET A 151 22.25 13.68 -27.85
CA MET A 151 22.06 14.74 -26.84
C MET A 151 20.61 15.23 -26.70
N PRO A 152 19.85 15.48 -27.79
CA PRO A 152 18.44 15.87 -27.69
C PRO A 152 17.59 14.80 -26.98
N ALA A 153 17.87 13.51 -27.25
CA ALA A 153 17.19 12.39 -26.60
C ALA A 153 17.39 12.42 -25.08
N ILE A 154 18.66 12.56 -24.66
CA ILE A 154 19.06 12.54 -23.25
C ILE A 154 18.44 13.72 -22.48
N LEU A 155 18.41 14.91 -23.09
CA LEU A 155 17.76 16.08 -22.49
C LEU A 155 16.24 15.89 -22.31
N ILE A 156 15.57 15.31 -23.31
CA ILE A 156 14.14 15.00 -23.22
C ILE A 156 13.90 13.97 -22.11
N THR A 157 14.69 12.89 -22.06
CA THR A 157 14.57 11.87 -21.01
C THR A 157 14.85 12.46 -19.62
N ALA A 158 15.89 13.28 -19.47
CA ALA A 158 16.20 13.94 -18.20
C ALA A 158 15.07 14.89 -17.77
N GLY A 159 14.48 15.64 -18.70
CA GLY A 159 13.30 16.48 -18.44
C GLY A 159 12.08 15.66 -18.02
N ALA A 160 11.81 14.54 -18.70
CA ALA A 160 10.70 13.64 -18.36
C ALA A 160 10.87 13.01 -16.97
N VAL A 161 12.07 12.56 -16.62
CA VAL A 161 12.38 12.01 -15.28
C VAL A 161 12.20 13.08 -14.19
N LEU A 162 12.66 14.31 -14.43
CA LEU A 162 12.47 15.43 -13.50
C LEU A 162 10.98 15.69 -13.26
N LEU A 163 10.20 15.84 -14.33
CA LEU A 163 8.76 16.10 -14.25
C LEU A 163 8.01 14.97 -13.55
N LEU A 164 8.40 13.72 -13.81
CA LEU A 164 7.80 12.55 -13.16
C LEU A 164 8.03 12.58 -11.64
N LEU A 165 9.28 12.83 -11.22
CA LEU A 165 9.62 12.88 -9.80
C LEU A 165 9.01 14.11 -9.09
N LEU A 166 8.94 15.26 -9.76
CA LEU A 166 8.19 16.42 -9.27
C LEU A 166 6.69 16.09 -9.10
N GLY A 167 6.09 15.47 -10.11
CA GLY A 167 4.68 15.07 -10.10
C GLY A 167 4.37 14.09 -8.96
N VAL A 168 5.18 13.05 -8.78
CA VAL A 168 5.05 12.10 -7.66
C VAL A 168 5.10 12.84 -6.32
N GLY A 169 6.06 13.75 -6.16
CA GLY A 169 6.22 14.56 -4.96
C GLY A 169 4.97 15.37 -4.59
N LEU A 170 4.38 16.07 -5.57
CA LEU A 170 3.19 16.91 -5.38
C LEU A 170 1.92 16.09 -5.14
N ILE A 171 1.84 14.90 -5.72
CA ILE A 171 0.66 14.01 -5.60
C ILE A 171 0.61 13.35 -4.21
N GLN A 172 1.74 13.03 -3.59
CA GLN A 172 1.81 12.37 -2.27
C GLN A 172 0.95 13.05 -1.17
N PRO A 173 1.05 14.36 -0.89
CA PRO A 173 0.23 15.00 0.14
C PRO A 173 -1.26 14.96 -0.18
N ILE A 174 -1.63 15.10 -1.46
CA ILE A 174 -3.02 14.98 -1.92
C ILE A 174 -3.53 13.56 -1.64
N GLN A 175 -2.74 12.55 -1.97
CA GLN A 175 -3.08 11.15 -1.71
C GLN A 175 -3.24 10.85 -0.22
N LYS A 176 -2.34 11.35 0.64
CA LYS A 176 -2.45 11.17 2.10
C LYS A 176 -3.72 11.83 2.66
N ARG A 177 -4.05 13.04 2.20
CA ARG A 177 -5.32 13.71 2.57
C ARG A 177 -6.54 12.90 2.13
N TYR A 178 -6.53 12.42 0.89
CA TYR A 178 -7.61 11.60 0.35
C TYR A 178 -7.78 10.30 1.14
N GLN A 179 -6.68 9.59 1.44
CA GLN A 179 -6.69 8.37 2.25
C GLN A 179 -7.20 8.63 3.66
N ALA A 180 -6.73 9.69 4.33
CA ALA A 180 -7.22 10.06 5.66
C ALA A 180 -8.72 10.39 5.64
N GLN A 181 -9.19 11.15 4.64
CA GLN A 181 -10.62 11.46 4.50
C GLN A 181 -11.46 10.21 4.20
N LYS A 182 -10.98 9.34 3.32
CA LYS A 182 -11.63 8.07 3.00
C LYS A 182 -11.71 7.17 4.22
N TYR A 183 -10.62 7.04 4.98
CA TYR A 183 -10.59 6.37 6.28
C TYR A 183 -11.66 6.94 7.21
N ARG A 184 -11.68 8.26 7.42
CA ARG A 184 -12.65 8.92 8.31
C ARG A 184 -14.09 8.67 7.86
N ARG A 185 -14.38 8.82 6.56
CA ARG A 185 -15.72 8.57 6.01
C ARG A 185 -16.16 7.13 6.24
N LYS A 186 -15.30 6.16 5.94
CA LYS A 186 -15.57 4.73 6.16
C LYS A 186 -15.77 4.42 7.64
N ALA A 187 -14.93 4.99 8.49
CA ALA A 187 -14.97 4.77 9.92
C ALA A 187 -16.24 5.32 10.59
N LEU A 188 -16.74 6.47 10.12
CA LEU A 188 -17.95 7.10 10.66
C LEU A 188 -19.26 6.50 10.13
N GLN A 189 -19.22 5.58 9.16
CA GLN A 189 -20.43 4.88 8.70
C GLN A 189 -20.98 3.89 9.72
N THR A 190 -20.17 3.45 10.67
CA THR A 190 -20.56 2.52 11.73
C THR A 190 -20.31 3.18 13.08
N LEU A 191 -21.37 3.40 13.85
CA LEU A 191 -21.30 4.09 15.15
C LEU A 191 -20.61 3.23 16.22
N THR A 192 -20.84 1.92 16.20
CA THR A 192 -20.36 0.98 17.22
C THR A 192 -19.70 -0.24 16.58
N PRO A 193 -18.52 -0.08 15.95
CA PRO A 193 -17.89 -1.19 15.27
C PRO A 193 -17.53 -2.32 16.20
N ARG A 194 -17.60 -3.52 15.64
CA ARG A 194 -17.22 -4.76 16.32
C ARG A 194 -15.89 -5.29 15.80
N VAL A 195 -15.16 -5.95 16.71
CA VAL A 195 -13.90 -6.63 16.42
C VAL A 195 -13.96 -8.03 16.99
N TRP A 196 -13.60 -9.01 16.17
CA TRP A 196 -13.57 -10.42 16.53
C TRP A 196 -12.14 -10.93 16.45
N PHE A 197 -11.69 -11.54 17.53
CA PHE A 197 -10.37 -12.14 17.65
C PHE A 197 -10.49 -13.66 17.64
N GLY A 198 -9.68 -14.32 16.83
CA GLY A 198 -9.52 -15.77 16.85
C GLY A 198 -8.06 -16.16 16.65
N ALA A 199 -7.79 -17.46 16.69
CA ALA A 199 -6.43 -17.98 16.62
C ALA A 199 -5.67 -17.50 15.37
N GLU A 200 -6.28 -17.62 14.19
CA GLU A 200 -5.62 -17.34 12.92
C GLU A 200 -5.75 -15.88 12.43
N GLY A 201 -6.50 -15.02 13.15
CA GLY A 201 -6.78 -13.68 12.64
C GLY A 201 -7.68 -12.81 13.49
N VAL A 202 -7.78 -11.55 13.08
CA VAL A 202 -8.66 -10.53 13.64
C VAL A 202 -9.55 -9.99 12.54
N TYR A 203 -10.86 -10.01 12.72
CA TYR A 203 -11.81 -9.35 11.82
C TYR A 203 -12.33 -8.07 12.46
N HIS A 204 -12.16 -6.95 11.77
CA HIS A 204 -12.69 -5.66 12.16
C HIS A 204 -13.84 -5.28 11.21
N GLU A 205 -14.99 -4.91 11.75
CA GLU A 205 -16.21 -4.66 10.96
C GLU A 205 -16.01 -3.63 9.84
N ILE A 206 -15.22 -2.58 10.11
CA ILE A 206 -14.90 -1.49 9.18
C ILE A 206 -13.64 -1.75 8.33
N PHE A 207 -12.58 -2.36 8.90
CA PHE A 207 -11.29 -2.46 8.22
C PHE A 207 -11.04 -3.82 7.56
N GLY A 208 -11.90 -4.80 7.80
CA GLY A 208 -11.80 -6.14 7.25
C GLY A 208 -10.90 -7.06 8.08
N PHE A 209 -10.36 -8.08 7.42
CA PHE A 209 -9.62 -9.15 8.08
C PHE A 209 -8.10 -8.91 8.08
N THR A 210 -7.48 -9.17 9.23
CA THR A 210 -6.03 -9.23 9.41
C THR A 210 -5.63 -10.65 9.77
N SER A 211 -4.80 -11.28 8.93
CA SER A 211 -4.27 -12.62 9.18
C SER A 211 -3.18 -12.59 10.25
N LEU A 212 -3.25 -13.49 11.23
CA LEU A 212 -2.22 -13.70 12.26
C LEU A 212 -1.42 -15.00 12.06
N LYS A 213 -1.55 -15.69 10.91
CA LYS A 213 -0.84 -16.97 10.63
C LYS A 213 0.68 -16.90 10.71
N LYS A 214 1.24 -15.70 10.53
CA LYS A 214 2.68 -15.44 10.61
C LYS A 214 3.01 -14.54 11.79
N LEU A 215 2.31 -14.72 12.91
CA LEU A 215 2.57 -13.97 14.12
C LEU A 215 3.97 -14.29 14.65
N LYS A 216 4.74 -13.25 14.98
CA LYS A 216 6.10 -13.35 15.54
C LYS A 216 6.24 -12.66 16.89
N GLY A 217 5.27 -11.83 17.25
CA GLY A 217 5.25 -11.20 18.55
C GLY A 217 3.90 -10.58 18.85
N VAL A 218 3.56 -10.53 20.13
CA VAL A 218 2.38 -9.81 20.61
C VAL A 218 2.75 -9.06 21.89
N SER A 219 2.42 -7.77 21.91
CA SER A 219 2.75 -6.85 23.01
C SER A 219 1.48 -6.20 23.54
N ASP A 220 1.38 -6.20 24.86
CA ASP A 220 0.31 -5.53 25.58
C ASP A 220 0.73 -4.08 25.88
N HIS A 221 0.00 -3.12 25.29
CA HIS A 221 0.17 -1.70 25.55
C HIS A 221 -1.10 -1.08 26.16
N THR A 222 -1.99 -1.89 26.73
CA THR A 222 -3.29 -1.45 27.27
C THR A 222 -3.16 -0.34 28.31
N ARG A 223 -2.18 -0.44 29.23
CA ARG A 223 -1.99 0.52 30.34
C ARG A 223 -1.64 1.94 29.91
N LYS A 224 -0.93 2.12 28.78
CA LYS A 224 -0.44 3.42 28.33
C LYS A 224 -1.15 3.92 27.08
N LEU A 225 -1.44 3.02 26.15
CA LEU A 225 -1.91 3.35 24.81
C LEU A 225 -3.26 2.70 24.47
N LYS A 226 -3.87 1.95 25.39
CA LYS A 226 -5.12 1.20 25.16
C LYS A 226 -5.09 0.41 23.85
N THR A 227 -3.99 -0.29 23.56
CA THR A 227 -3.80 -1.04 22.32
C THR A 227 -3.14 -2.40 22.56
N ILE A 228 -3.46 -3.37 21.71
CA ILE A 228 -2.66 -4.59 21.51
C ILE A 228 -1.86 -4.43 20.22
N LYS A 229 -0.57 -4.75 20.27
CA LYS A 229 0.33 -4.70 19.10
C LYS A 229 0.75 -6.12 18.70
N PHE A 230 0.40 -6.52 17.48
CA PHE A 230 0.83 -7.76 16.86
C PHE A 230 1.97 -7.47 15.88
N THR A 231 2.98 -8.33 15.84
CA THR A 231 4.10 -8.26 14.91
C THR A 231 3.99 -9.43 13.95
N ILE A 232 3.74 -9.16 12.67
CA ILE A 232 3.49 -10.17 11.65
C ILE A 232 4.67 -10.25 10.69
N GLU A 233 5.13 -11.45 10.39
CA GLU A 233 6.14 -11.67 9.35
C GLU A 233 5.51 -11.54 7.95
N VAL A 234 6.02 -10.59 7.17
CA VAL A 234 5.68 -10.41 5.76
C VAL A 234 6.91 -10.72 4.95
N THR A 235 6.77 -11.70 4.05
CA THR A 235 7.82 -12.05 3.09
C THR A 235 7.52 -11.34 1.78
N SER A 236 8.41 -10.46 1.36
CA SER A 236 8.44 -9.93 -0.01
C SER A 236 9.48 -10.69 -0.83
N PHE A 237 9.12 -10.94 -2.09
CA PHE A 237 10.07 -11.47 -3.07
C PHE A 237 10.56 -10.30 -3.90
N LEU A 238 11.85 -9.99 -3.82
CA LEU A 238 12.52 -9.06 -4.73
C LEU A 238 13.50 -9.85 -5.60
N GLY A 239 13.27 -9.87 -6.91
CA GLY A 239 14.25 -10.39 -7.87
C GLY A 239 13.64 -10.94 -9.16
N GLY A 240 14.31 -10.65 -10.29
CA GLY A 240 14.03 -11.23 -11.61
C GLY A 240 14.56 -12.67 -11.74
N ALA A 241 14.31 -13.27 -12.91
CA ALA A 241 14.29 -14.70 -13.27
C ALA A 241 15.43 -15.64 -12.82
N LYS A 242 16.49 -15.18 -12.14
CA LYS A 242 17.63 -16.02 -11.72
C LYS A 242 18.00 -15.96 -10.24
N SER A 243 17.44 -15.05 -9.43
CA SER A 243 17.69 -15.04 -7.98
C SER A 243 16.55 -14.35 -7.23
N TYR A 244 15.70 -15.14 -6.58
CA TYR A 244 14.69 -14.63 -5.65
C TYR A 244 15.33 -14.46 -4.28
N SER A 245 15.77 -13.24 -3.96
CA SER A 245 16.13 -12.93 -2.57
C SER A 245 14.84 -12.81 -1.75
N LYS A 246 14.70 -13.68 -0.74
CA LYS A 246 13.58 -13.64 0.19
C LYS A 246 13.85 -12.52 1.19
N LEU A 247 13.11 -11.42 1.10
CA LEU A 247 13.22 -10.33 2.04
C LEU A 247 12.11 -10.48 3.08
N THR A 248 12.49 -10.83 4.31
CA THR A 248 11.56 -10.95 5.43
C THR A 248 11.52 -9.63 6.20
N HIS A 249 10.31 -9.08 6.36
CA HIS A 249 10.04 -7.89 7.15
C HIS A 249 9.01 -8.16 8.24
N TYR A 250 9.12 -7.44 9.35
CA TYR A 250 8.18 -7.52 10.46
C TYR A 250 7.28 -6.29 10.46
N VAL A 251 5.98 -6.49 10.28
CA VAL A 251 5.00 -5.41 10.22
C VAL A 251 4.23 -5.36 11.54
N PRO A 252 4.31 -4.24 12.28
CA PRO A 252 3.47 -4.05 13.45
C PRO A 252 2.05 -3.67 13.05
N VAL A 253 1.06 -4.38 13.58
CA VAL A 253 -0.37 -4.05 13.46
C VAL A 253 -0.92 -3.82 14.85
N SER A 254 -1.57 -2.67 15.06
CA SER A 254 -2.11 -2.28 16.37
C SER A 254 -3.64 -2.31 16.32
N PHE A 255 -4.25 -2.82 17.38
CA PHE A 255 -5.70 -2.80 17.58
C PHE A 255 -6.02 -2.07 18.87
N SER A 256 -6.89 -1.06 18.78
CA SER A 256 -7.40 -0.34 19.94
C SER A 256 -8.25 -1.26 20.82
N VAL A 257 -8.16 -1.07 22.13
CA VAL A 257 -8.90 -1.82 23.14
C VAL A 257 -9.97 -0.89 23.71
N PRO A 258 -11.26 -1.27 23.65
CA PRO A 258 -12.31 -0.46 24.24
C PRO A 258 -12.14 -0.36 25.76
N THR A 259 -12.60 0.74 26.31
CA THR A 259 -12.51 1.01 27.75
C THR A 259 -13.28 -0.04 28.55
N GLY A 260 -12.66 -0.58 29.60
CA GLY A 260 -13.22 -1.67 30.42
C GLY A 260 -12.85 -3.07 29.93
N HIS A 261 -12.21 -3.21 28.76
CA HIS A 261 -11.75 -4.50 28.22
C HIS A 261 -10.24 -4.75 28.44
N GLU A 262 -9.55 -3.97 29.26
CA GLU A 262 -8.09 -4.05 29.44
C GLU A 262 -7.63 -5.39 30.02
N GLN A 263 -8.38 -5.94 30.98
CA GLN A 263 -8.08 -7.27 31.54
C GLN A 263 -8.28 -8.38 30.51
N GLN A 264 -9.37 -8.31 29.73
CA GLN A 264 -9.65 -9.24 28.64
C GLN A 264 -8.57 -9.17 27.55
N ALA A 265 -8.12 -7.96 27.20
CA ALA A 265 -7.01 -7.74 26.29
C ALA A 265 -5.71 -8.37 26.81
N SER A 266 -5.40 -8.20 28.10
CA SER A 266 -4.22 -8.83 28.72
C SER A 266 -4.29 -10.37 28.65
N GLN A 267 -5.46 -10.95 28.93
CA GLN A 267 -5.69 -12.40 28.82
C GLN A 267 -5.54 -12.88 27.37
N LEU A 268 -6.10 -12.14 26.41
CA LEU A 268 -5.99 -12.44 25.00
C LEU A 268 -4.52 -12.42 24.53
N VAL A 269 -3.74 -11.43 24.95
CA VAL A 269 -2.29 -11.36 24.66
C VAL A 269 -1.55 -12.57 25.24
N ARG A 270 -1.82 -12.95 26.49
CA ARG A 270 -1.23 -14.16 27.11
C ARG A 270 -1.57 -15.40 26.30
N ARG A 271 -2.82 -15.53 25.89
CA ARG A 271 -3.29 -16.65 25.08
C ARG A 271 -2.57 -16.74 23.73
N TYR A 272 -2.42 -15.63 23.01
CA TYR A 272 -1.62 -15.61 21.78
C TYR A 272 -0.15 -16.02 22.00
N ARG A 273 0.45 -15.60 23.12
CA ARG A 273 1.82 -16.04 23.46
C ARG A 273 1.90 -17.55 23.73
N GLN A 274 0.90 -18.11 24.39
CA GLN A 274 0.85 -19.51 24.80
C GLN A 274 0.38 -20.49 23.71
N GLU A 275 -0.45 -20.04 22.76
CA GLU A 275 -1.07 -20.91 21.75
C GLU A 275 -0.58 -20.63 20.32
N GLN A 276 0.19 -19.55 20.08
CA GLN A 276 0.66 -19.18 18.72
C GLN A 276 2.15 -18.81 18.64
N LEU A 277 2.83 -18.60 19.77
CA LEU A 277 4.25 -18.21 19.83
C LEU A 277 5.11 -19.17 20.68
N SER A 278 4.52 -20.28 21.11
CA SER A 278 5.11 -21.32 21.94
C SER A 278 5.77 -22.45 21.14
N ASP A 279 5.74 -22.34 19.80
CA ASP A 279 6.47 -23.15 18.83
C ASP A 279 7.77 -22.44 18.39
#